data_AF-A0A936GKV4-F1
#
_entry.id   AF-A0A936GKV4-F1
#
_cell.length_a   1.000
_cell.length_b   1.000
_cell.length_c   1.000
_cell.angle_alpha   90.00
_cell.angle_beta   90.00
_cell.angle_gamma   90.00
#
_symmetry.space_group_name_H-M   'P 1'
#
loop_
_entity.id
_entity.type
_entity.pdbx_description
1 polymer ?
#
loop_
_entity_poly.entity_id
_entity_poly.type
_entity_poly.pdbx_seq_one_letter_code
_entity_poly.pdbx_strand_id
1 'polypeptide(L)'
;MSFSKLVTLALGLLCGIAGYTDVSASTISVKCEVRSSPARSKISVDGAGVAGKFYAQVKSGGVLKSTGVKSSDSANEVEFDLDSNPADIKAGATAISASFIKNKYVIGYIRRSGTNGLIAAASATCAAK
;
A
#
# COMPACT_ATOMS: atom_id res chain seq x y z
N MET A 1 -77.76 9.10 -13.26
CA MET A 1 -77.11 10.32 -13.78
C MET A 1 -75.61 10.11 -13.72
N SER A 2 -74.98 10.24 -14.89
CA SER A 2 -73.54 10.11 -15.15
C SER A 2 -72.76 11.27 -14.53
N PHE A 3 -71.52 11.05 -14.06
CA PHE A 3 -70.39 11.95 -14.32
C PHE A 3 -69.06 11.21 -14.12
N SER A 4 -68.39 10.98 -15.26
CA SER A 4 -67.01 10.55 -15.41
C SER A 4 -66.01 11.54 -14.79
N LYS A 5 -64.95 11.05 -14.15
CA LYS A 5 -63.61 11.68 -14.21
C LYS A 5 -62.51 10.62 -14.22
N LEU A 6 -61.86 10.48 -15.37
CA LEU A 6 -60.51 9.97 -15.52
C LEU A 6 -59.55 10.90 -14.77
N VAL A 7 -58.61 10.34 -13.99
CA VAL A 7 -57.31 10.96 -13.73
C VAL A 7 -56.24 9.88 -13.81
N THR A 8 -55.18 10.23 -14.52
CA THR A 8 -54.10 9.40 -15.04
C THR A 8 -52.80 9.69 -14.28
N LEU A 9 -51.90 8.68 -14.18
CA LEU A 9 -50.46 8.74 -13.85
C LEU A 9 -50.09 9.15 -12.40
N ALA A 10 -49.02 8.66 -11.75
CA ALA A 10 -47.76 8.16 -12.27
C ALA A 10 -47.13 7.09 -11.36
N LEU A 11 -46.49 6.11 -12.00
CA LEU A 11 -45.58 5.14 -11.38
C LEU A 11 -44.23 5.82 -11.14
N GLY A 12 -44.00 6.31 -9.93
CA GLY A 12 -42.72 6.91 -9.52
C GLY A 12 -41.69 5.82 -9.20
N LEU A 13 -41.04 5.25 -10.21
CA LEU A 13 -39.84 4.44 -10.02
C LEU A 13 -38.66 5.40 -9.78
N LEU A 14 -38.44 5.79 -8.52
CA LEU A 14 -37.24 6.48 -8.09
C LEU A 14 -36.10 5.45 -7.97
N CYS A 15 -35.57 5.02 -9.12
CA CYS A 15 -34.32 4.26 -9.15
C CYS A 15 -33.19 5.24 -8.85
N GLY A 16 -32.88 5.40 -7.57
CA GLY A 16 -31.69 6.11 -7.13
C GLY A 16 -30.47 5.41 -7.71
N ILE A 17 -29.90 6.03 -8.74
CA ILE A 17 -28.56 5.72 -9.25
C ILE A 17 -27.58 5.89 -8.09
N ALA A 18 -27.29 4.78 -7.41
CA ALA A 18 -26.09 4.66 -6.60
C ALA A 18 -24.91 4.81 -7.55
N GLY A 19 -24.31 6.00 -7.57
CA GLY A 19 -23.00 6.18 -8.17
C GLY A 19 -22.03 5.29 -7.41
N TYR A 20 -21.67 4.15 -7.99
CA TYR A 20 -20.51 3.40 -7.56
C TYR A 20 -19.32 4.30 -7.91
N THR A 21 -18.81 5.03 -6.94
CA THR A 21 -17.45 5.56 -7.08
C THR A 21 -16.55 4.35 -7.13
N ASP A 22 -15.96 4.06 -8.28
CA ASP A 22 -14.91 3.07 -8.40
C ASP A 22 -13.80 3.44 -7.41
N VAL A 23 -13.76 2.75 -6.29
CA VAL A 23 -12.57 2.75 -5.45
C VAL A 23 -11.55 1.93 -6.24
N SER A 24 -10.64 2.61 -6.93
CA SER A 24 -9.44 1.95 -7.43
C SER A 24 -8.69 1.45 -6.20
N ALA A 25 -8.85 0.17 -5.89
CA ALA A 25 -8.19 -0.44 -4.74
C ALA A 25 -6.68 -0.26 -4.92
N SER A 26 -6.05 0.50 -4.01
CA SER A 26 -4.59 0.58 -3.98
C SER A 26 -4.06 -0.83 -3.71
N THR A 27 -3.30 -1.36 -4.66
CA THR A 27 -2.60 -2.62 -4.46
C THR A 27 -1.30 -2.32 -3.72
N ILE A 28 -0.99 -3.14 -2.73
CA ILE A 28 0.29 -3.12 -2.03
C ILE A 28 0.89 -4.52 -2.10
N SER A 29 2.21 -4.58 -2.32
CA SER A 29 2.96 -5.83 -2.24
C SER A 29 4.16 -5.64 -1.32
N VAL A 30 4.49 -6.70 -0.58
CA VAL A 30 5.71 -6.74 0.24
C VAL A 30 6.50 -7.96 -0.21
N LYS A 31 7.75 -7.73 -0.60
CA LYS A 31 8.72 -8.78 -0.89
C LYS A 31 9.85 -8.66 0.13
N CYS A 32 10.31 -9.78 0.65
CA CYS A 32 11.46 -9.77 1.55
C CYS A 32 12.31 -11.02 1.41
N GLU A 33 13.58 -10.82 1.72
CA GLU A 33 14.62 -11.83 1.65
C GLU A 33 15.51 -11.73 2.89
N VAL A 34 15.89 -12.90 3.41
CA VAL A 34 16.96 -13.05 4.39
C VAL A 34 18.03 -13.98 3.83
N ARG A 35 19.30 -13.64 4.07
CA ARG A 35 20.45 -14.49 3.72
C ARG A 35 21.35 -14.63 4.94
N SER A 36 21.88 -15.83 5.16
CA SER A 36 22.77 -16.10 6.31
C SER A 36 24.24 -15.78 6.03
N SER A 37 24.71 -15.94 4.79
CA SER A 37 26.11 -15.71 4.42
C SER A 37 26.27 -15.14 3.00
N PRO A 38 26.74 -13.88 2.84
CA PRO A 38 26.88 -12.89 3.91
C PRO A 38 25.49 -12.49 4.43
N ALA A 39 25.42 -12.19 5.73
CA ALA A 39 24.18 -11.82 6.40
C ALA A 39 23.51 -10.64 5.69
N ARG A 40 22.24 -10.80 5.31
CA ARG A 40 21.47 -9.75 4.63
C ARG A 40 20.00 -9.79 5.04
N SER A 41 19.41 -8.61 5.18
CA SER A 41 17.97 -8.40 5.16
C SER A 41 17.65 -7.45 4.02
N LYS A 42 16.70 -7.84 3.16
CA LYS A 42 16.18 -7.00 2.07
C LYS A 42 14.65 -7.00 2.12
N ILE A 43 14.05 -5.83 1.93
CA ILE A 43 12.61 -5.62 1.87
C ILE A 43 12.31 -4.66 0.72
N SER A 44 11.32 -4.96 -0.09
CA SER A 44 10.69 -4.00 -1.01
C SER A 44 9.21 -3.91 -0.70
N VAL A 45 8.70 -2.68 -0.62
CA VAL A 45 7.27 -2.36 -0.44
C VAL A 45 6.82 -1.58 -1.66
N ASP A 46 5.94 -2.18 -2.44
CA ASP A 46 5.43 -1.63 -3.69
C ASP A 46 3.98 -1.22 -3.50
N GLY A 47 3.58 -0.05 -4.00
CA GLY A 47 2.19 0.38 -4.03
C GLY A 47 1.80 0.91 -5.40
N ALA A 48 0.59 0.62 -5.88
CA ALA A 48 0.07 1.16 -7.13
C ALA A 48 -1.24 1.94 -6.95
N GLY A 49 -1.56 2.76 -7.95
CA GLY A 49 -2.85 3.45 -8.06
C GLY A 49 -3.03 4.62 -7.07
N VAL A 50 -1.95 5.19 -6.55
CA VAL A 50 -2.01 6.24 -5.53
C VAL A 50 -1.21 7.48 -5.92
N ALA A 51 -1.90 8.60 -6.15
CA ALA A 51 -1.23 9.88 -6.34
C ALA A 51 -0.92 10.56 -5.00
N GLY A 52 0.26 11.17 -4.89
CA GLY A 52 0.66 11.99 -3.76
C GLY A 52 2.06 11.70 -3.24
N LYS A 53 2.30 12.06 -1.98
CA LYS A 53 3.57 11.85 -1.28
C LYS A 53 3.40 10.80 -0.20
N PHE A 54 4.25 9.78 -0.23
CA PHE A 54 4.14 8.61 0.64
C PHE A 54 5.49 8.22 1.22
N TYR A 55 5.46 7.47 2.31
CA TYR A 55 6.63 6.76 2.81
C TYR A 55 6.20 5.35 3.20
N ALA A 56 7.13 4.40 3.12
CA ALA A 56 6.92 3.07 3.67
C ALA A 56 7.34 3.03 5.14
N GLN A 57 6.59 2.26 5.91
CA GLN A 57 7.00 1.81 7.24
C GLN A 57 7.02 0.28 7.21
N VAL A 58 8.06 -0.32 7.74
CA VAL A 58 8.19 -1.78 7.85
C VAL A 58 8.37 -2.19 9.29
N LYS A 59 7.69 -3.28 9.68
CA LYS A 59 7.74 -3.86 11.02
C LYS A 59 8.23 -5.30 10.95
N SER A 60 9.16 -5.67 11.81
CA SER A 60 9.55 -7.07 12.03
C SER A 60 10.01 -7.29 13.47
N GLY A 61 9.48 -8.32 14.13
CA GLY A 61 9.82 -8.67 15.52
C GLY A 61 9.77 -7.52 16.53
N GLY A 62 8.86 -6.57 16.34
CA GLY A 62 8.71 -5.39 17.21
C GLY A 62 9.54 -4.17 16.80
N VAL A 63 10.51 -4.31 15.89
CA VAL A 63 11.29 -3.20 15.35
C VAL A 63 10.53 -2.54 14.20
N LEU A 64 10.52 -1.21 14.17
CA LEU A 64 9.95 -0.40 13.09
C LEU A 64 11.04 0.38 12.37
N LYS A 65 10.92 0.51 11.05
CA LYS A 65 11.75 1.40 10.23
C LYS A 65 10.86 2.13 9.23
N SER A 66 11.08 3.45 9.10
CA SER A 66 10.47 4.26 8.04
C SER A 66 11.50 4.60 6.97
N THR A 67 11.03 4.72 5.73
CA THR A 67 11.83 5.20 4.60
C THR A 67 11.75 6.73 4.47
N GLY A 68 12.51 7.27 3.52
CA GLY A 68 12.26 8.61 3.00
C GLY A 68 10.92 8.72 2.27
N VAL A 69 10.46 9.96 2.08
CA VAL A 69 9.23 10.27 1.33
C VAL A 69 9.50 10.20 -0.17
N LYS A 70 8.60 9.57 -0.92
CA LYS A 70 8.58 9.54 -2.39
C LYS A 70 7.26 10.10 -2.91
N SER A 71 7.30 10.73 -4.08
CA SER A 71 6.10 11.15 -4.81
C SER A 71 5.71 10.05 -5.80
N SER A 72 4.41 9.92 -6.06
CA SER A 72 3.84 9.06 -7.09
C SER A 72 2.73 9.80 -7.81
N ASP A 73 2.69 9.68 -9.12
CA ASP A 73 1.50 9.96 -9.92
C ASP A 73 0.69 8.67 -10.00
N SER A 74 -0.64 8.77 -10.01
CA SER A 74 -1.53 7.59 -9.90
C SER A 74 -1.35 6.53 -11.00
N ALA A 75 -0.57 6.84 -12.05
CA ALA A 75 -0.25 5.94 -13.15
C ALA A 75 0.91 4.98 -12.85
N ASN A 76 1.80 5.32 -11.92
CA ASN A 76 3.00 4.55 -11.64
C ASN A 76 2.98 3.87 -10.27
N GLU A 77 3.79 2.83 -10.13
CA GLU A 77 4.07 2.21 -8.84
C GLU A 77 5.01 3.09 -8.02
N VAL A 78 4.76 3.17 -6.72
CA VAL A 78 5.70 3.69 -5.74
C VAL A 78 6.42 2.52 -5.08
N GLU A 79 7.73 2.42 -5.31
CA GLU A 79 8.58 1.38 -4.73
C GLU A 79 9.42 1.95 -3.59
N PHE A 80 9.51 1.21 -2.49
CA PHE A 80 10.33 1.55 -1.34
C PHE A 80 11.24 0.38 -0.94
N ASP A 81 12.52 0.52 -1.27
CA ASP A 81 13.53 -0.46 -0.89
C ASP A 81 14.15 -0.17 0.48
N LEU A 82 14.35 -1.25 1.24
CA LEU A 82 15.17 -1.29 2.42
C LEU A 82 16.18 -2.44 2.32
N ASP A 83 17.45 -2.16 2.55
CA ASP A 83 18.51 -3.16 2.45
C ASP A 83 19.59 -2.95 3.52
N SER A 84 20.28 -4.03 3.86
CA SER A 84 21.48 -4.00 4.69
C SER A 84 22.77 -4.01 3.88
N ASN A 85 22.70 -4.24 2.57
CA ASN A 85 23.86 -4.21 1.67
C ASN A 85 24.29 -2.76 1.40
N PRO A 86 25.55 -2.36 1.69
CA PRO A 86 26.04 -1.01 1.44
C PRO A 86 25.90 -0.54 -0.01
N ALA A 87 26.00 -1.45 -0.99
CA ALA A 87 25.87 -1.09 -2.41
C ALA A 87 24.44 -0.63 -2.76
N ASP A 88 23.43 -1.36 -2.29
CA ASP A 88 22.02 -1.04 -2.52
C ASP A 88 21.62 0.24 -1.73
N ILE A 89 22.18 0.43 -0.53
CA ILE A 89 21.99 1.66 0.24
C ILE A 89 22.56 2.87 -0.52
N LYS A 90 23.76 2.74 -1.10
CA LYS A 90 24.35 3.81 -1.94
C LYS A 90 23.51 4.10 -3.19
N ALA A 91 22.79 3.10 -3.71
CA ALA A 91 21.86 3.26 -4.83
C ALA A 91 20.49 3.86 -4.42
N GLY A 92 20.25 4.08 -3.12
CA GLY A 92 19.06 4.77 -2.62
C GLY A 92 18.12 3.93 -1.73
N ALA A 93 18.46 2.67 -1.44
CA ALA A 93 17.70 1.87 -0.48
C ALA A 93 17.83 2.45 0.94
N THR A 94 16.76 2.35 1.74
CA THR A 94 16.79 2.77 3.14
C THR A 94 17.59 1.75 3.96
N ALA A 95 18.62 2.23 4.66
CA ALA A 95 19.48 1.36 5.46
C ALA A 95 18.73 0.67 6.61
N ILE A 96 18.87 -0.66 6.68
CA ILE A 96 18.48 -1.52 7.79
C ILE A 96 19.64 -2.40 8.24
N SER A 97 19.59 -2.95 9.45
CA SER A 97 20.60 -3.92 9.89
C SER A 97 20.44 -5.25 9.16
N ALA A 98 21.53 -6.00 8.98
CA ALA A 98 21.47 -7.33 8.37
C ALA A 98 20.56 -8.32 9.15
N SER A 99 20.36 -8.08 10.44
CA SER A 99 19.48 -8.84 11.33
C SER A 99 18.11 -8.20 11.54
N PHE A 100 17.72 -7.21 10.73
CA PHE A 100 16.46 -6.47 10.91
C PHE A 100 15.24 -7.37 10.84
N ILE A 101 15.17 -8.27 9.86
CA ILE A 101 14.04 -9.20 9.69
C ILE A 101 14.13 -10.28 10.77
N LYS A 102 13.09 -10.36 11.61
CA LYS A 102 12.92 -11.36 12.66
C LYS A 102 11.91 -12.41 12.22
N ASN A 103 12.18 -13.67 12.56
CA ASN A 103 11.28 -14.81 12.28
C ASN A 103 10.82 -14.91 10.81
N LYS A 104 11.65 -14.42 9.87
CA LYS A 104 11.36 -14.39 8.43
C LYS A 104 10.01 -13.75 8.10
N TYR A 105 9.56 -12.75 8.85
CA TYR A 105 8.25 -12.14 8.62
C TYR A 105 8.32 -10.62 8.70
N VAL A 106 7.66 -9.95 7.76
CA VAL A 106 7.61 -8.49 7.65
C VAL A 106 6.17 -8.06 7.42
N ILE A 107 5.79 -6.95 8.07
CA ILE A 107 4.58 -6.20 7.72
C ILE A 107 5.05 -4.87 7.13
N GLY A 108 4.64 -4.57 5.90
CA GLY A 108 4.85 -3.31 5.22
C GLY A 108 3.60 -2.45 5.22
N TYR A 109 3.77 -1.15 5.41
CA TYR A 109 2.72 -0.14 5.38
C TYR A 109 3.13 0.95 4.42
N ILE A 110 2.19 1.44 3.61
CA ILE A 110 2.33 2.70 2.89
C ILE A 110 1.50 3.74 3.63
N ARG A 111 2.13 4.86 3.97
CA ARG A 111 1.49 5.96 4.69
C ARG A 111 1.63 7.26 3.91
N ARG A 112 0.60 8.10 3.99
CA ARG A 112 0.62 9.44 3.41
C ARG A 112 1.50 10.36 4.23
N SER A 113 2.42 11.04 3.55
CA SER A 113 3.27 12.07 4.15
C SER A 113 2.41 13.24 4.65
N GLY A 114 2.76 13.81 5.79
CA GLY A 114 2.08 14.96 6.40
C GLY A 114 0.92 14.57 7.33
N THR A 115 0.06 13.64 6.93
CA THR A 115 -1.08 13.18 7.77
C THR A 115 -0.81 11.87 8.51
N ASN A 116 0.23 11.11 8.10
CA ASN A 116 0.53 9.75 8.56
C ASN A 116 -0.61 8.74 8.36
N GLY A 117 -1.61 9.09 7.54
CA GLY A 117 -2.75 8.23 7.24
C GLY A 117 -2.30 6.93 6.58
N LEU A 118 -2.81 5.79 7.08
CA LEU A 118 -2.56 4.49 6.49
C LEU A 118 -3.29 4.40 5.14
N ILE A 119 -2.54 4.07 4.09
CA ILE A 119 -3.09 3.88 2.74
C ILE A 119 -3.33 2.42 2.46
N ALA A 120 -2.31 1.60 2.71
CA ALA A 120 -2.37 0.17 2.51
C ALA A 120 -1.36 -0.54 3.43
N ALA A 121 -1.63 -1.81 3.72
CA ALA A 121 -0.74 -2.68 4.47
C ALA A 121 -0.74 -4.08 3.84
N ALA A 122 0.43 -4.71 3.83
CA ALA A 122 0.59 -6.11 3.46
C ALA A 122 1.66 -6.75 4.33
N SER A 123 1.66 -8.08 4.35
CA SER A 123 2.66 -8.84 5.08
C SER A 123 3.20 -9.97 4.22
N ALA A 124 4.44 -10.36 4.47
CA ALA A 124 5.10 -11.43 3.75
C ALA A 124 5.98 -12.27 4.67
N THR A 125 6.01 -13.56 4.37
CA THR A 125 7.08 -14.46 4.82
C THR A 125 8.26 -14.32 3.87
N CYS A 126 9.45 -14.08 4.40
CA CYS A 126 10.64 -13.78 3.62
C CYS A 126 11.28 -15.04 3.06
N ALA A 127 11.71 -14.96 1.81
CA ALA A 127 12.52 -15.99 1.18
C ALA A 127 13.86 -16.12 1.91
N ALA A 128 14.32 -17.34 2.13
CA ALA A 128 15.70 -17.61 2.53
C ALA A 128 16.55 -17.83 1.28
N LYS A 129 17.72 -17.18 1.22
CA LYS A 129 18.73 -17.36 0.17
C LYS A 129 20.06 -17.80 0.74
#